data_AF-A0A3A0FMV2-F1
#
_entry.id   AF-A0A3A0FMV2-F1
#
_cell.length_a   1.000
_cell.length_b   1.000
_cell.length_c   1.000
_cell.angle_alpha   90.00
_cell.angle_beta   90.00
_cell.angle_gamma   90.00
#
_symmetry.space_group_name_H-M   'P 1'
#
loop_
_entity.id
_entity.type
_entity.pdbx_description
1 polymer ?
#
loop_
_entity_poly.entity_id
_entity_poly.type
_entity_poly.pdbx_seq_one_letter_code
_entity_poly.pdbx_strand_id
1 'polypeptide(L)'
;MLDRPVRESENVRNAWNYPLMQAIFQRRARRFPLGAEMPGGVAPYKSSKAPVPLDEIEEAMLVMASTGLSGLNLSDLPFSDAGGGSWCGNTMLQFTGRTYGSPCGSHGTEMFFTNDEGAYYVQMRDKLPEKTAEFETEEDWEKIITAFRANTVKILDGRLNIPMVTPITLPFNQWDVNQPGTTLFTPITDVTWEYINIMMLLMDEPNRCYVYDDVNGNAEPLKKFADAGLLDRTRAYRLSGLESMASGATTYVEQSFMAQNMYLVAQAMGLGGWAFGGSAGPVVMGGTPLTPGLGFRFYQPEKLGPPGAPDWAGTVPPSVPVGLDGLFEAYCPPYYRTMSDAVQAIYDAKWGRAGIYKGGPSPIANRQSLDLQVPKTTDWCLEATKVLCEYIWDTYGRFPATVDPMQMTLWFQAHHLETGFYDQYYNKGAYHQNIADHMTTWHGGAAAGSSRERETVAAR
;
A
#
# COMPACT_ATOMS: atom_id res chain seq x y z
N MET A 1 20.66 13.21 14.37
CA MET A 1 20.03 14.53 14.10
C MET A 1 20.69 15.05 12.84
N LEU A 2 19.92 15.50 11.86
CA LEU A 2 20.50 16.19 10.71
C LEU A 2 21.14 17.49 11.23
N ASP A 3 22.41 17.69 10.94
CA ASP A 3 23.13 18.90 11.38
C ASP A 3 22.62 20.18 10.68
N ARG A 4 21.76 20.04 9.66
CA ARG A 4 21.15 21.11 8.87
C ARG A 4 19.74 20.72 8.39
N PRO A 5 18.88 21.70 8.05
CA PRO A 5 17.60 21.46 7.40
C PRO A 5 17.75 20.63 6.10
N VAL A 6 16.81 19.71 5.85
CA VAL A 6 16.67 18.90 4.63
C VAL A 6 16.72 19.75 3.37
N ARG A 7 16.06 20.91 3.36
CA ARG A 7 16.05 21.82 2.19
C ARG A 7 17.43 22.41 1.84
N GLU A 8 18.35 22.45 2.80
CA GLU A 8 19.71 22.98 2.60
C GLU A 8 20.67 21.92 2.04
N SER A 9 20.25 20.65 1.99
CA SER A 9 21.01 19.57 1.39
C SER A 9 20.95 19.65 -0.15
N GLU A 10 22.12 19.80 -0.77
CA GLU A 10 22.22 19.90 -2.24
C GLU A 10 21.69 18.65 -2.94
N ASN A 11 21.94 17.46 -2.38
CA ASN A 11 21.42 16.19 -2.88
C ASN A 11 19.88 16.12 -2.85
N VAL A 12 19.24 16.57 -1.77
CA VAL A 12 17.78 16.66 -1.70
C VAL A 12 17.25 17.67 -2.70
N ARG A 13 17.86 18.85 -2.80
CA ARG A 13 17.48 19.87 -3.79
C ARG A 13 17.57 19.34 -5.23
N ASN A 14 18.60 18.58 -5.55
CA ASN A 14 18.79 17.99 -6.87
C ASN A 14 17.70 16.96 -7.18
N ALA A 15 17.34 16.11 -6.20
CA ALA A 15 16.24 15.15 -6.37
C ALA A 15 14.88 15.84 -6.51
N TRP A 16 14.59 16.85 -5.68
CA TRP A 16 13.32 17.57 -5.74
C TRP A 16 13.11 18.30 -7.07
N ASN A 17 14.18 18.90 -7.59
CA ASN A 17 14.13 19.66 -8.84
C ASN A 17 14.39 18.79 -10.09
N TYR A 18 14.50 17.48 -9.94
CA TYR A 18 14.70 16.59 -11.08
C TYR A 18 13.45 16.61 -11.99
N PRO A 19 13.58 16.90 -13.30
CA PRO A 19 12.40 17.08 -14.14
C PRO A 19 11.56 15.81 -14.26
N LEU A 20 10.27 15.89 -13.89
CA LEU A 20 9.34 14.76 -13.93
C LEU A 20 9.32 14.03 -15.28
N MET A 21 9.29 14.77 -16.39
CA MET A 21 9.30 14.15 -17.73
C MET A 21 10.59 13.37 -18.00
N GLN A 22 11.73 13.86 -17.49
CA GLN A 22 12.97 13.08 -17.57
C GLN A 22 12.88 11.83 -16.71
N ALA A 23 12.30 11.92 -15.50
CA ALA A 23 12.11 10.75 -14.65
C ALA A 23 11.28 9.68 -15.37
N ILE A 24 10.16 10.06 -15.98
CA ILE A 24 9.28 9.15 -16.71
C ILE A 24 10.04 8.47 -17.86
N PHE A 25 10.74 9.22 -18.72
CA PHE A 25 11.35 8.66 -19.93
C PHE A 25 12.69 7.94 -19.69
N GLN A 26 13.44 8.31 -18.65
CA GLN A 26 14.77 7.76 -18.37
C GLN A 26 14.77 6.65 -17.31
N ARG A 27 13.69 6.52 -16.52
CA ARG A 27 13.55 5.45 -15.54
C ARG A 27 13.63 4.07 -16.19
N ARG A 28 14.41 3.18 -15.58
CA ARG A 28 14.57 1.77 -15.97
C ARG A 28 14.56 0.89 -14.72
N ALA A 29 14.25 -0.39 -14.89
CA ALA A 29 14.52 -1.38 -13.85
C ALA A 29 16.03 -1.61 -13.79
N ARG A 30 16.68 -1.16 -12.71
CA ARG A 30 18.12 -1.32 -12.53
C ARG A 30 18.34 -2.16 -11.29
N ARG A 31 18.69 -3.43 -11.48
CA ARG A 31 18.51 -4.48 -10.47
C ARG A 31 19.78 -4.92 -9.74
N PHE A 32 20.94 -4.39 -10.10
CA PHE A 32 22.21 -4.86 -9.55
C PHE A 32 22.64 -3.99 -8.34
N PRO A 33 22.39 -4.41 -7.09
CA PRO A 33 22.84 -3.67 -5.91
C PRO A 33 24.34 -3.81 -5.68
N LEU A 34 24.93 -2.81 -5.02
CA LEU A 34 26.29 -2.92 -4.49
C LEU A 34 26.46 -4.18 -3.64
N GLY A 35 27.57 -4.88 -3.82
CA GLY A 35 27.92 -6.10 -3.07
C GLY A 35 27.21 -7.39 -3.52
N ALA A 36 26.30 -7.35 -4.50
CA ALA A 36 25.70 -8.56 -5.04
C ALA A 36 26.59 -9.32 -6.04
N GLU A 37 26.21 -10.56 -6.31
CA GLU A 37 26.78 -11.43 -7.32
C GLU A 37 25.66 -11.92 -8.25
N MET A 38 25.72 -11.57 -9.53
CA MET A 38 24.77 -12.07 -10.52
C MET A 38 25.28 -13.40 -11.10
N PRO A 39 24.58 -14.52 -10.86
CA PRO A 39 24.97 -15.82 -11.36
C PRO A 39 24.65 -15.96 -12.86
N GLY A 40 25.31 -16.89 -13.55
CA GLY A 40 24.97 -17.31 -14.92
C GLY A 40 26.01 -16.93 -15.99
N GLY A 41 25.73 -17.25 -17.25
CA GLY A 41 26.73 -17.18 -18.33
C GLY A 41 26.71 -15.90 -19.19
N VAL A 42 25.60 -15.16 -19.24
CA VAL A 42 25.44 -14.05 -20.21
C VAL A 42 26.19 -12.79 -19.79
N ALA A 43 26.11 -12.43 -18.50
CA ALA A 43 26.78 -11.27 -17.94
C ALA A 43 27.20 -11.49 -16.47
N PRO A 44 27.91 -12.60 -16.14
CA PRO A 44 28.28 -12.89 -14.75
C PRO A 44 29.08 -11.74 -14.16
N TYR A 45 28.66 -11.23 -13.01
CA TYR A 45 29.40 -10.16 -12.36
C TYR A 45 29.32 -10.31 -10.85
N LYS A 46 30.45 -10.03 -10.22
CA LYS A 46 30.57 -9.98 -8.76
C LYS A 46 31.03 -8.58 -8.40
N SER A 47 30.20 -7.86 -7.67
CA SER A 47 30.56 -6.54 -7.17
C SER A 47 31.81 -6.65 -6.29
N SER A 48 32.79 -5.77 -6.52
CA SER A 48 33.97 -5.61 -5.66
C SER A 48 33.73 -4.64 -4.50
N LYS A 49 32.55 -4.01 -4.47
CA LYS A 49 32.14 -3.02 -3.47
C LYS A 49 31.37 -3.72 -2.36
N ALA A 50 31.43 -3.17 -1.14
CA ALA A 50 30.59 -3.63 -0.06
C ALA A 50 29.12 -3.21 -0.30
N PRO A 51 28.12 -3.98 0.18
CA PRO A 51 26.76 -3.49 0.29
C PRO A 51 26.71 -2.22 1.15
N VAL A 52 25.89 -1.25 0.74
CA VAL A 52 25.68 0.02 1.45
C VAL A 52 24.18 0.24 1.60
N PRO A 53 23.62 0.25 2.83
CA PRO A 53 22.21 0.57 3.06
C PRO A 53 21.86 1.97 2.57
N LEU A 54 20.61 2.18 2.19
CA LEU A 54 20.08 3.53 1.98
C LEU A 54 20.16 4.32 3.30
N ASP A 55 20.43 5.61 3.19
CA ASP A 55 20.35 6.52 4.34
C ASP A 55 18.90 6.86 4.70
N GLU A 56 18.71 7.49 5.86
CA GLU A 56 17.38 7.84 6.37
C GLU A 56 16.63 8.82 5.44
N ILE A 57 17.32 9.73 4.77
CA ILE A 57 16.69 10.69 3.86
C ILE A 57 16.19 9.96 2.62
N GLU A 58 17.00 9.05 2.06
CA GLU A 58 16.66 8.23 0.92
C GLU A 58 15.42 7.36 1.21
N GLU A 59 15.38 6.70 2.37
CA GLU A 59 14.22 5.92 2.80
C GLU A 59 13.00 6.80 3.04
N ALA A 60 13.15 7.94 3.73
CA ALA A 60 12.05 8.86 3.99
C ALA A 60 11.44 9.41 2.70
N MET A 61 12.27 9.79 1.71
CA MET A 61 11.79 10.28 0.41
C MET A 61 11.03 9.19 -0.35
N LEU A 62 11.53 7.95 -0.40
CA LEU A 62 10.83 6.84 -1.05
C LEU A 62 9.50 6.52 -0.35
N VAL A 63 9.51 6.40 0.97
CA VAL A 63 8.31 6.07 1.75
C VAL A 63 7.27 7.19 1.63
N MET A 64 7.64 8.46 1.85
CA MET A 64 6.66 9.55 1.81
C MET A 64 6.18 9.85 0.39
N ALA A 65 6.99 9.66 -0.64
CA ALA A 65 6.50 9.71 -2.02
C ALA A 65 5.50 8.59 -2.33
N SER A 66 5.63 7.45 -1.66
CA SER A 66 4.72 6.31 -1.86
C SER A 66 3.42 6.43 -1.08
N THR A 67 3.42 6.91 0.17
CA THR A 67 2.26 6.85 1.08
C THR A 67 1.98 8.15 1.86
N GLY A 68 2.82 9.17 1.67
CA GLY A 68 2.71 10.44 2.40
C GLY A 68 1.41 11.20 2.11
N LEU A 69 1.15 12.23 2.92
CA LEU A 69 0.04 13.16 2.72
C LEU A 69 0.40 14.15 1.60
N SER A 70 -0.50 14.38 0.65
CA SER A 70 -0.36 15.43 -0.37
C SER A 70 -1.16 16.69 -0.04
N GLY A 71 -2.15 16.58 0.86
CA GLY A 71 -3.09 17.66 1.20
C GLY A 71 -4.50 17.11 1.38
N LEU A 72 -5.50 17.97 1.25
CA LEU A 72 -6.89 17.55 1.15
C LEU A 72 -7.19 17.15 -0.28
N ASN A 73 -7.80 15.98 -0.49
CA ASN A 73 -8.40 15.69 -1.78
C ASN A 73 -9.57 16.66 -2.00
N LEU A 74 -9.79 17.11 -3.24
CA LEU A 74 -10.77 18.15 -3.52
C LEU A 74 -12.22 17.64 -3.50
N SER A 75 -12.41 16.31 -3.59
CA SER A 75 -13.72 15.67 -3.64
C SER A 75 -14.65 16.33 -4.67
N ASP A 76 -14.15 16.48 -5.91
CA ASP A 76 -14.89 17.04 -7.05
C ASP A 76 -16.01 16.12 -7.54
N LEU A 77 -16.94 15.79 -6.65
CA LEU A 77 -18.07 14.90 -6.87
C LEU A 77 -19.38 15.66 -6.62
N PRO A 78 -20.40 15.48 -7.46
CA PRO A 78 -21.75 15.88 -7.09
C PRO A 78 -22.23 15.01 -5.93
N PHE A 79 -22.65 15.65 -4.83
CA PHE A 79 -23.19 14.93 -3.66
C PHE A 79 -24.71 14.74 -3.77
N SER A 80 -25.44 15.78 -4.17
CA SER A 80 -26.91 15.78 -4.27
C SER A 80 -27.42 16.50 -5.51
N ASP A 81 -28.59 16.12 -5.99
CA ASP A 81 -29.29 16.79 -7.08
C ASP A 81 -30.07 18.02 -6.57
N ALA A 82 -30.72 18.76 -7.47
CA ALA A 82 -31.52 19.94 -7.10
C ALA A 82 -32.76 19.60 -6.24
N GLY A 83 -33.20 18.34 -6.26
CA GLY A 83 -34.29 17.81 -5.42
C GLY A 83 -33.81 17.14 -4.13
N GLY A 84 -32.51 17.15 -3.83
CA GLY A 84 -31.91 16.50 -2.66
C GLY A 84 -31.66 14.99 -2.82
N GLY A 85 -31.88 14.42 -4.00
CA GLY A 85 -31.53 13.03 -4.32
C GLY A 85 -30.01 12.81 -4.38
N SER A 86 -29.54 11.60 -4.09
CA SER A 86 -28.12 11.26 -4.10
C SER A 86 -27.55 11.19 -5.52
N TRP A 87 -26.37 11.80 -5.72
CA TRP A 87 -25.48 11.50 -6.87
C TRP A 87 -24.32 10.57 -6.48
N CYS A 88 -24.39 9.95 -5.31
CA CYS A 88 -23.37 9.07 -4.76
C CYS A 88 -22.01 9.75 -4.53
N GLY A 89 -21.91 11.08 -4.49
CA GLY A 89 -20.70 11.76 -4.01
C GLY A 89 -20.37 11.42 -2.56
N ASN A 90 -21.36 10.92 -1.81
CA ASN A 90 -21.19 10.33 -0.49
C ASN A 90 -20.34 9.04 -0.48
N THR A 91 -19.81 8.60 -1.64
CA THR A 91 -18.91 7.46 -1.77
C THR A 91 -17.56 7.65 -1.08
N MET A 92 -17.12 8.90 -0.91
CA MET A 92 -15.82 9.19 -0.31
C MET A 92 -15.74 8.64 1.11
N LEU A 93 -14.63 7.97 1.42
CA LEU A 93 -14.35 7.49 2.77
C LEU A 93 -13.58 8.51 3.61
N GLN A 94 -12.86 9.42 2.95
CA GLN A 94 -12.11 10.50 3.60
C GLN A 94 -11.78 11.62 2.64
N PHE A 95 -11.49 12.79 3.21
CA PHE A 95 -10.99 13.98 2.51
C PHE A 95 -9.46 14.09 2.50
N THR A 96 -8.77 13.12 3.08
CA THR A 96 -7.31 13.00 3.02
C THR A 96 -6.85 12.75 1.59
N GLY A 97 -5.86 13.50 1.13
CA GLY A 97 -5.10 13.23 -0.09
C GLY A 97 -3.79 12.53 0.24
N ARG A 98 -3.50 11.43 -0.45
CA ARG A 98 -2.19 10.78 -0.46
C ARG A 98 -1.38 11.20 -1.68
N THR A 99 -0.10 10.88 -1.68
CA THR A 99 0.75 11.01 -2.86
C THR A 99 0.38 10.02 -3.98
N TYR A 100 -0.47 9.02 -3.70
CA TYR A 100 -0.99 8.04 -4.65
C TYR A 100 -2.51 8.14 -4.79
N GLY A 101 -3.05 7.69 -5.93
CA GLY A 101 -4.50 7.65 -6.18
C GLY A 101 -5.17 6.41 -5.59
N SER A 102 -6.40 6.55 -5.11
CA SER A 102 -7.19 5.48 -4.48
C SER A 102 -8.67 5.58 -4.87
N PRO A 103 -9.37 4.45 -5.11
CA PRO A 103 -10.82 4.45 -5.30
C PRO A 103 -11.52 5.02 -4.07
N CYS A 104 -12.49 5.92 -4.29
CA CYS A 104 -13.27 6.59 -3.23
C CYS A 104 -12.44 7.31 -2.16
N GLY A 105 -11.16 7.60 -2.44
CA GLY A 105 -10.21 8.06 -1.43
C GLY A 105 -10.06 7.09 -0.26
N SER A 106 -10.28 5.79 -0.47
CA SER A 106 -10.27 4.77 0.59
C SER A 106 -8.93 4.68 1.30
N HIS A 107 -7.84 4.73 0.54
CA HIS A 107 -6.45 4.54 0.97
C HIS A 107 -6.33 3.29 1.86
N GLY A 108 -6.80 2.16 1.35
CA GLY A 108 -6.82 0.88 2.07
C GLY A 108 -5.44 0.23 2.23
N THR A 109 -4.42 0.78 1.59
CA THR A 109 -3.05 0.25 1.57
C THR A 109 -2.12 0.97 2.53
N GLU A 110 -1.33 0.20 3.27
CA GLU A 110 -0.24 0.71 4.10
C GLU A 110 1.12 0.24 3.58
N MET A 111 2.15 1.05 3.83
CA MET A 111 3.51 0.70 3.45
C MET A 111 4.18 -0.11 4.56
N PHE A 112 4.73 -1.26 4.19
CA PHE A 112 5.73 -1.98 4.97
C PHE A 112 7.05 -1.94 4.23
N PHE A 113 8.17 -1.98 4.93
CA PHE A 113 9.47 -2.14 4.29
C PHE A 113 10.47 -2.85 5.20
N THR A 114 11.55 -3.36 4.61
CA THR A 114 12.65 -3.97 5.36
C THR A 114 13.99 -3.53 4.80
N ASN A 115 14.95 -3.35 5.69
CA ASN A 115 16.35 -3.06 5.40
C ASN A 115 17.25 -3.93 6.31
N ASP A 116 18.54 -3.61 6.43
CA ASP A 116 19.46 -4.41 7.26
C ASP A 116 19.13 -4.38 8.76
N GLU A 117 18.48 -3.32 9.24
CA GLU A 117 18.23 -3.10 10.67
C GLU A 117 16.90 -3.70 11.16
N GLY A 118 15.91 -3.85 10.28
CA GLY A 118 14.57 -4.24 10.68
C GLY A 118 13.56 -4.41 9.55
N ALA A 119 12.34 -4.77 9.96
CA ALA A 119 11.13 -4.57 9.19
C ALA A 119 10.25 -3.53 9.89
N TYR A 120 9.53 -2.75 9.10
CA TYR A 120 8.82 -1.57 9.54
C TYR A 120 7.42 -1.50 8.93
N TYR A 121 6.49 -0.92 9.70
CA TYR A 121 5.15 -0.54 9.30
C TYR A 121 5.07 1.00 9.33
N VAL A 122 4.55 1.61 8.26
CA VAL A 122 4.38 3.07 8.19
C VAL A 122 2.90 3.39 8.44
N GLN A 123 2.59 3.92 9.61
CA GLN A 123 1.21 4.14 10.06
C GLN A 123 0.63 5.43 9.46
N MET A 124 -0.03 5.32 8.32
CA MET A 124 -0.57 6.47 7.61
C MET A 124 -2.10 6.55 7.64
N ARG A 125 -2.82 5.43 7.77
CA ARG A 125 -4.29 5.29 7.66
C ARG A 125 -5.08 6.40 8.36
N ASP A 126 -4.73 6.72 9.60
CA ASP A 126 -5.47 7.69 10.43
C ASP A 126 -4.87 9.11 10.42
N LYS A 127 -3.85 9.37 9.60
CA LYS A 127 -3.20 10.68 9.50
C LYS A 127 -4.01 11.58 8.59
N LEU A 128 -4.27 12.79 9.06
CA LEU A 128 -5.03 13.82 8.35
C LEU A 128 -4.11 14.95 7.89
N PRO A 129 -4.35 15.55 6.72
CA PRO A 129 -3.65 16.74 6.28
C PRO A 129 -4.07 17.96 7.12
N GLU A 130 -3.15 18.90 7.28
CA GLU A 130 -3.36 20.19 7.91
C GLU A 130 -3.84 21.25 6.91
N LYS A 131 -3.50 21.06 5.63
CA LYS A 131 -3.75 22.03 4.56
C LYS A 131 -4.34 21.38 3.32
N THR A 132 -4.89 22.22 2.43
CA THR A 132 -5.31 21.78 1.09
C THR A 132 -4.15 21.22 0.27
N ALA A 133 -2.95 21.81 0.39
CA ALA A 133 -1.71 21.28 -0.16
C ALA A 133 -0.67 21.22 0.96
N GLU A 134 -0.03 20.06 1.17
CA GLU A 134 0.97 19.90 2.23
C GLU A 134 2.33 20.48 1.87
N PHE A 135 2.64 20.58 0.58
CA PHE A 135 3.94 21.02 0.08
C PHE A 135 3.76 22.24 -0.83
N GLU A 136 3.86 23.44 -0.25
CA GLU A 136 3.72 24.72 -0.96
C GLU A 136 5.07 25.42 -1.15
N THR A 137 5.98 25.23 -0.21
CA THR A 137 7.27 25.91 -0.13
C THR A 137 8.42 24.94 0.17
N GLU A 138 9.67 25.40 0.00
CA GLU A 138 10.85 24.58 0.37
C GLU A 138 10.92 24.26 1.87
N GLU A 139 10.26 25.04 2.72
CA GLU A 139 10.19 24.76 4.16
C GLU A 139 9.37 23.50 4.47
N ASP A 140 8.37 23.20 3.63
CA ASP A 140 7.52 22.03 3.78
C ASP A 140 8.30 20.72 3.52
N TRP A 141 9.47 20.76 2.89
CA TRP A 141 10.25 19.55 2.58
C TRP A 141 10.71 18.81 3.84
N GLU A 142 10.90 19.53 4.96
CA GLU A 142 11.18 18.93 6.28
C GLU A 142 10.08 17.97 6.75
N LYS A 143 8.85 18.13 6.24
CA LYS A 143 7.72 17.25 6.57
C LYS A 143 7.97 15.82 6.13
N ILE A 144 8.78 15.58 5.08
CA ILE A 144 9.10 14.22 4.63
C ILE A 144 9.76 13.43 5.77
N ILE A 145 10.82 13.97 6.36
CA ILE A 145 11.56 13.27 7.41
C ILE A 145 10.79 13.28 8.72
N THR A 146 10.12 14.39 9.03
CA THR A 146 9.33 14.50 10.26
C THR A 146 8.17 13.49 10.26
N ALA A 147 7.45 13.38 9.14
CA ALA A 147 6.37 12.40 8.98
C ALA A 147 6.91 10.97 8.91
N PHE A 148 8.04 10.72 8.25
CA PHE A 148 8.67 9.41 8.26
C PHE A 148 9.02 8.96 9.69
N ARG A 149 9.77 9.76 10.45
CA ARG A 149 10.14 9.42 11.83
C ARG A 149 8.94 9.26 12.76
N ALA A 150 7.92 10.10 12.60
CA ALA A 150 6.75 10.08 13.48
C ALA A 150 5.80 8.90 13.23
N ASN A 151 5.85 8.29 12.04
CA ASN A 151 4.88 7.28 11.62
C ASN A 151 5.51 5.91 11.28
N THR A 152 6.83 5.80 11.23
CA THR A 152 7.51 4.51 11.01
C THR A 152 7.66 3.74 12.33
N VAL A 153 6.99 2.60 12.42
CA VAL A 153 7.01 1.68 13.56
C VAL A 153 7.88 0.47 13.20
N LYS A 154 8.92 0.20 13.97
CA LYS A 154 9.70 -1.04 13.83
C LYS A 154 8.88 -2.21 14.36
N ILE A 155 8.69 -3.24 13.53
CA ILE A 155 7.89 -4.43 13.86
C ILE A 155 8.74 -5.69 14.02
N LEU A 156 9.93 -5.74 13.41
CA LEU A 156 10.88 -6.86 13.55
C LEU A 156 12.32 -6.34 13.57
N ASP A 157 13.18 -7.03 14.33
CA ASP A 157 14.62 -6.80 14.31
C ASP A 157 15.30 -7.56 13.16
N GLY A 158 16.20 -6.86 12.48
CA GLY A 158 16.91 -7.37 11.31
C GLY A 158 16.06 -7.46 10.05
N ARG A 159 16.74 -7.70 8.94
CA ARG A 159 16.12 -7.89 7.63
C ARG A 159 15.11 -9.02 7.63
N LEU A 160 13.93 -8.77 7.05
CA LEU A 160 12.88 -9.77 6.93
C LEU A 160 13.39 -11.00 6.19
N ASN A 161 13.23 -12.17 6.79
CA ASN A 161 13.62 -13.41 6.13
C ASN A 161 12.58 -13.81 5.07
N ILE A 162 12.94 -13.68 3.79
CA ILE A 162 12.12 -14.08 2.65
C ILE A 162 12.76 -15.32 2.01
N PRO A 163 12.06 -16.48 1.97
CA PRO A 163 12.60 -17.69 1.35
C PRO A 163 12.88 -17.51 -0.14
N MET A 164 14.16 -17.45 -0.53
CA MET A 164 14.61 -17.36 -1.92
C MET A 164 14.55 -18.71 -2.65
N VAL A 165 13.35 -19.30 -2.71
CA VAL A 165 13.11 -20.62 -3.31
C VAL A 165 11.82 -20.62 -4.15
N THR A 166 11.78 -21.43 -5.21
CA THR A 166 10.59 -21.61 -6.05
C THR A 166 9.58 -22.53 -5.35
N PRO A 167 8.26 -22.27 -5.39
CA PRO A 167 7.56 -21.21 -6.13
C PRO A 167 7.36 -19.90 -5.34
N ILE A 168 7.96 -19.77 -4.15
CA ILE A 168 7.76 -18.61 -3.27
C ILE A 168 8.33 -17.36 -3.91
N THR A 169 9.62 -17.37 -4.23
CA THR A 169 10.29 -16.31 -4.98
C THR A 169 10.65 -16.83 -6.37
N LEU A 170 10.23 -16.12 -7.42
CA LEU A 170 10.56 -16.51 -8.80
C LEU A 170 12.08 -16.60 -9.02
N PRO A 171 12.60 -17.64 -9.71
CA PRO A 171 14.05 -17.89 -9.83
C PRO A 171 14.90 -16.69 -10.22
N PHE A 172 14.41 -15.85 -11.13
CA PHE A 172 15.17 -14.70 -11.65
C PHE A 172 15.30 -13.53 -10.66
N ASN A 173 14.56 -13.57 -9.54
CA ASN A 173 14.62 -12.58 -8.45
C ASN A 173 15.45 -13.08 -7.24
N GLN A 174 15.80 -14.37 -7.18
CA GLN A 174 16.40 -14.97 -5.98
C GLN A 174 17.82 -14.46 -5.68
N TRP A 175 18.51 -13.90 -6.66
CA TRP A 175 19.91 -13.46 -6.54
C TRP A 175 20.06 -11.99 -6.10
N ASP A 176 19.07 -11.13 -6.40
CA ASP A 176 19.14 -9.67 -6.21
C ASP A 176 18.10 -9.12 -5.23
N VAL A 177 17.00 -9.84 -4.98
CA VAL A 177 15.99 -9.39 -4.03
C VAL A 177 16.48 -9.52 -2.59
N ASN A 178 16.16 -8.52 -1.77
CA ASN A 178 16.37 -8.49 -0.34
C ASN A 178 17.82 -8.79 0.08
N GLN A 179 18.79 -8.40 -0.75
CA GLN A 179 20.21 -8.51 -0.43
C GLN A 179 20.61 -7.48 0.65
N PRO A 180 21.70 -7.71 1.38
CA PRO A 180 22.28 -6.69 2.26
C PRO A 180 22.45 -5.34 1.54
N GLY A 181 22.30 -4.23 2.25
CA GLY A 181 22.37 -2.88 1.69
C GLY A 181 21.18 -2.43 0.83
N THR A 182 20.18 -3.28 0.62
CA THR A 182 18.95 -2.91 -0.13
C THR A 182 17.81 -2.56 0.83
N THR A 183 16.88 -1.71 0.38
CA THR A 183 15.61 -1.51 1.09
C THR A 183 14.48 -2.05 0.22
N LEU A 184 13.67 -2.94 0.79
CA LEU A 184 12.61 -3.65 0.09
C LEU A 184 11.25 -3.22 0.65
N PHE A 185 10.44 -2.62 -0.21
CA PHE A 185 9.14 -2.02 0.09
C PHE A 185 8.01 -2.95 -0.34
N THR A 186 7.01 -3.06 0.52
CA THR A 186 5.95 -4.06 0.50
C THR A 186 4.63 -3.41 0.88
N PRO A 187 3.92 -2.76 -0.05
CA PRO A 187 2.60 -2.23 0.23
C PRO A 187 1.60 -3.39 0.43
N ILE A 188 0.77 -3.31 1.49
CA ILE A 188 -0.23 -4.31 1.83
C ILE A 188 -1.58 -3.62 1.96
N THR A 189 -2.58 -4.14 1.24
CA THR A 189 -3.92 -3.57 1.14
C THR A 189 -4.90 -4.34 2.01
N ASP A 190 -5.65 -3.63 2.83
CA ASP A 190 -6.89 -4.10 3.43
C ASP A 190 -8.04 -3.91 2.44
N VAL A 191 -8.48 -5.00 1.84
CA VAL A 191 -9.55 -5.01 0.85
C VAL A 191 -10.90 -4.75 1.49
N THR A 192 -11.09 -5.14 2.75
CA THR A 192 -12.39 -5.14 3.42
C THR A 192 -12.95 -3.73 3.61
N TRP A 193 -12.05 -2.76 3.87
CA TRP A 193 -12.36 -1.35 4.06
C TRP A 193 -13.12 -0.75 2.87
N GLU A 194 -12.51 -0.80 1.69
CA GLU A 194 -13.15 -0.26 0.49
C GLU A 194 -14.23 -1.20 -0.05
N TYR A 195 -14.09 -2.52 0.11
CA TYR A 195 -15.07 -3.46 -0.39
C TYR A 195 -16.46 -3.25 0.22
N ILE A 196 -16.54 -3.09 1.54
CA ILE A 196 -17.80 -2.80 2.22
C ILE A 196 -18.35 -1.42 1.80
N ASN A 197 -17.49 -0.43 1.55
CA ASN A 197 -17.92 0.87 1.02
C ASN A 197 -18.48 0.77 -0.41
N ILE A 198 -17.84 -0.01 -1.28
CA ILE A 198 -18.32 -0.30 -2.64
C ILE A 198 -19.69 -0.99 -2.59
N MET A 199 -19.91 -1.92 -1.66
CA MET A 199 -21.23 -2.55 -1.50
C MET A 199 -22.30 -1.50 -1.20
N MET A 200 -22.06 -0.61 -0.24
CA MET A 200 -23.01 0.46 0.09
C MET A 200 -23.23 1.40 -1.10
N LEU A 201 -22.16 1.80 -1.80
CA LEU A 201 -22.24 2.63 -3.01
C LEU A 201 -23.13 1.99 -4.09
N LEU A 202 -22.91 0.72 -4.39
CA LEU A 202 -23.62 0.02 -5.47
C LEU A 202 -25.07 -0.27 -5.10
N MET A 203 -25.34 -0.60 -3.84
CA MET A 203 -26.69 -0.95 -3.40
C MET A 203 -27.56 0.29 -3.15
N ASP A 204 -27.01 1.42 -2.70
CA ASP A 204 -27.82 2.61 -2.41
C ASP A 204 -28.42 3.24 -3.69
N GLU A 205 -29.40 4.12 -3.51
CA GLU A 205 -29.94 4.91 -4.61
C GLU A 205 -28.90 5.89 -5.16
N PRO A 206 -28.84 6.10 -6.49
CA PRO A 206 -29.73 5.60 -7.53
C PRO A 206 -29.26 4.29 -8.21
N ASN A 207 -28.15 3.71 -7.75
CA ASN A 207 -27.53 2.54 -8.37
C ASN A 207 -28.42 1.30 -8.20
N ARG A 208 -28.86 1.03 -6.96
CA ARG A 208 -29.77 -0.06 -6.60
C ARG A 208 -29.32 -1.43 -7.11
N CYS A 209 -28.01 -1.63 -7.27
CA CYS A 209 -27.46 -2.86 -7.82
C CYS A 209 -27.73 -4.04 -6.90
N TYR A 210 -28.13 -5.17 -7.48
CA TYR A 210 -28.38 -6.40 -6.74
C TYR A 210 -27.12 -7.27 -6.70
N VAL A 211 -26.85 -7.97 -5.59
CA VAL A 211 -25.74 -8.93 -5.51
C VAL A 211 -26.30 -10.32 -5.24
N TYR A 212 -25.85 -11.30 -6.03
CA TYR A 212 -26.16 -12.71 -5.84
C TYR A 212 -24.88 -13.53 -5.81
N ASP A 213 -24.96 -14.69 -5.17
CA ASP A 213 -23.82 -15.56 -4.96
C ASP A 213 -23.72 -16.61 -6.06
N ASP A 214 -22.94 -16.29 -7.09
CA ASP A 214 -22.72 -17.14 -8.26
C ASP A 214 -21.86 -18.37 -7.99
N VAL A 215 -21.17 -18.41 -6.85
CA VAL A 215 -20.30 -19.52 -6.43
C VAL A 215 -20.96 -20.44 -5.39
N ASN A 216 -22.20 -20.13 -4.98
CA ASN A 216 -23.07 -20.99 -4.17
C ASN A 216 -24.44 -21.21 -4.84
N GLY A 217 -24.44 -21.69 -6.09
CA GLY A 217 -25.67 -22.07 -6.79
C GLY A 217 -26.61 -20.91 -7.10
N ASN A 218 -26.08 -19.70 -7.28
CA ASN A 218 -26.84 -18.46 -7.49
C ASN A 218 -27.75 -18.11 -6.30
N ALA A 219 -27.30 -18.34 -5.07
CA ALA A 219 -28.06 -17.97 -3.88
C ALA A 219 -28.34 -16.46 -3.84
N GLU A 220 -29.49 -16.11 -3.27
CA GLU A 220 -30.05 -14.75 -3.28
C GLU A 220 -30.12 -14.19 -1.84
N PRO A 221 -28.99 -13.84 -1.19
CA PRO A 221 -29.00 -13.38 0.21
C PRO A 221 -29.77 -12.08 0.41
N LEU A 222 -29.90 -11.28 -0.65
CA LEU A 222 -30.56 -9.97 -0.64
C LEU A 222 -32.00 -10.01 -1.17
N LYS A 223 -32.58 -11.20 -1.36
CA LYS A 223 -33.92 -11.39 -1.96
C LYS A 223 -34.99 -10.48 -1.35
N LYS A 224 -35.01 -10.35 -0.02
CA LYS A 224 -35.99 -9.55 0.72
C LYS A 224 -35.99 -8.05 0.34
N PHE A 225 -34.81 -7.49 0.06
CA PHE A 225 -34.68 -6.07 -0.32
C PHE A 225 -35.07 -5.86 -1.78
N ALA A 226 -34.72 -6.80 -2.66
CA ALA A 226 -35.13 -6.76 -4.05
C ALA A 226 -36.65 -6.94 -4.22
N ASP A 227 -37.26 -7.84 -3.45
CA ASP A 227 -38.72 -8.05 -3.45
C ASP A 227 -39.49 -6.84 -2.90
N ALA A 228 -38.89 -6.10 -1.96
CA ALA A 228 -39.40 -4.83 -1.46
C ALA A 228 -39.20 -3.66 -2.46
N GLY A 229 -38.59 -3.91 -3.62
CA GLY A 229 -38.34 -2.89 -4.62
C GLY A 229 -37.25 -1.90 -4.22
N LEU A 230 -36.31 -2.27 -3.34
CA LEU A 230 -35.15 -1.46 -2.97
C LEU A 230 -33.93 -1.76 -3.85
N LEU A 231 -33.73 -3.03 -4.22
CA LEU A 231 -32.69 -3.46 -5.16
C LEU A 231 -33.29 -3.89 -6.51
N ASP A 232 -32.56 -3.67 -7.60
CA ASP A 232 -32.96 -3.98 -8.96
C ASP A 232 -32.19 -5.19 -9.49
N ARG A 233 -32.89 -6.32 -9.63
CA ARG A 233 -32.32 -7.57 -10.16
C ARG A 233 -31.85 -7.46 -11.61
N THR A 234 -32.31 -6.47 -12.38
CA THR A 234 -31.82 -6.24 -13.75
C THR A 234 -30.41 -5.64 -13.77
N ARG A 235 -29.94 -5.14 -12.61
CA ARG A 235 -28.60 -4.57 -12.38
C ARG A 235 -27.80 -5.45 -11.42
N ALA A 236 -27.76 -6.76 -11.71
CA ALA A 236 -27.16 -7.74 -10.82
C ALA A 236 -25.63 -7.88 -11.01
N TYR A 237 -24.91 -7.96 -9.90
CA TYR A 237 -23.51 -8.33 -9.81
C TYR A 237 -23.37 -9.75 -9.25
N ARG A 238 -22.45 -10.50 -9.86
CA ARG A 238 -21.93 -11.75 -9.30
C ARG A 238 -21.05 -11.43 -8.10
N LEU A 239 -21.23 -12.12 -6.97
CA LEU A 239 -20.40 -11.97 -5.78
C LEU A 239 -18.91 -12.11 -6.11
N SER A 240 -18.53 -13.16 -6.83
CA SER A 240 -17.13 -13.40 -7.22
C SER A 240 -16.54 -12.27 -8.07
N GLY A 241 -17.35 -11.73 -8.98
CA GLY A 241 -16.97 -10.62 -9.85
C GLY A 241 -16.85 -9.29 -9.09
N LEU A 242 -17.74 -9.06 -8.13
CA LEU A 242 -17.71 -7.88 -7.26
C LEU A 242 -16.45 -7.89 -6.39
N GLU A 243 -16.12 -9.02 -5.76
CA GLU A 243 -14.91 -9.16 -4.93
C GLU A 243 -13.63 -9.00 -5.75
N SER A 244 -13.57 -9.62 -6.93
CA SER A 244 -12.45 -9.46 -7.85
C SER A 244 -12.27 -8.01 -8.30
N MET A 245 -13.39 -7.31 -8.55
CA MET A 245 -13.38 -5.90 -8.94
C MET A 245 -12.93 -5.00 -7.78
N ALA A 246 -13.43 -5.21 -6.56
CA ALA A 246 -13.03 -4.44 -5.39
C ALA A 246 -11.55 -4.64 -5.03
N SER A 247 -11.09 -5.90 -5.04
CA SER A 247 -9.68 -6.26 -4.89
C SER A 247 -8.82 -5.59 -5.98
N GLY A 248 -9.25 -5.66 -7.24
CA GLY A 248 -8.47 -5.06 -8.33
C GLY A 248 -8.43 -3.53 -8.29
N ALA A 249 -9.57 -2.90 -7.98
CA ALA A 249 -9.69 -1.44 -7.90
C ALA A 249 -8.90 -0.86 -6.72
N THR A 250 -8.76 -1.60 -5.61
CA THR A 250 -8.05 -1.11 -4.42
C THR A 250 -6.60 -1.59 -4.44
N THR A 251 -6.37 -2.90 -4.40
CA THR A 251 -5.03 -3.50 -4.25
C THR A 251 -4.13 -3.17 -5.43
N TYR A 252 -4.54 -3.49 -6.66
CA TYR A 252 -3.63 -3.30 -7.81
C TYR A 252 -3.39 -1.83 -8.11
N VAL A 253 -4.43 -0.99 -8.01
CA VAL A 253 -4.32 0.44 -8.31
C VAL A 253 -3.42 1.13 -7.29
N GLU A 254 -3.72 1.00 -5.99
CA GLU A 254 -2.98 1.69 -4.94
C GLU A 254 -1.51 1.23 -4.93
N GLN A 255 -1.26 -0.08 -4.85
CA GLN A 255 0.11 -0.62 -4.81
C GLN A 255 0.92 -0.22 -6.05
N SER A 256 0.30 -0.19 -7.24
CA SER A 256 0.98 0.21 -8.48
C SER A 256 1.35 1.69 -8.49
N PHE A 257 0.47 2.58 -8.02
CA PHE A 257 0.80 4.01 -7.92
C PHE A 257 1.88 4.27 -6.88
N MET A 258 1.81 3.60 -5.72
CA MET A 258 2.85 3.69 -4.69
C MET A 258 4.22 3.29 -5.26
N ALA A 259 4.29 2.15 -5.96
CA ALA A 259 5.52 1.68 -6.59
C ALA A 259 5.98 2.58 -7.74
N GLN A 260 5.06 3.11 -8.54
CA GLN A 260 5.38 4.06 -9.61
C GLN A 260 6.01 5.34 -9.06
N ASN A 261 5.47 5.88 -7.97
CA ASN A 261 6.03 7.06 -7.30
C ASN A 261 7.45 6.79 -6.79
N MET A 262 7.65 5.65 -6.11
CA MET A 262 9.00 5.25 -5.66
C MET A 262 9.97 5.11 -6.84
N TYR A 263 9.51 4.59 -7.98
CA TYR A 263 10.33 4.48 -9.19
C TYR A 263 10.78 5.85 -9.72
N LEU A 264 9.88 6.83 -9.73
CA LEU A 264 10.18 8.19 -10.19
C LEU A 264 11.13 8.91 -9.22
N VAL A 265 10.92 8.72 -7.91
CA VAL A 265 11.80 9.29 -6.88
C VAL A 265 13.16 8.61 -6.86
N ALA A 266 13.24 7.29 -6.97
CA ALA A 266 14.51 6.57 -7.12
C ALA A 266 15.29 7.08 -8.35
N GLN A 267 14.60 7.30 -9.48
CA GLN A 267 15.20 7.88 -10.68
C GLN A 267 15.72 9.31 -10.43
N ALA A 268 15.00 10.14 -9.68
CA ALA A 268 15.43 11.50 -9.34
C ALA A 268 16.67 11.51 -8.43
N MET A 269 16.67 10.64 -7.40
CA MET A 269 17.78 10.52 -6.44
C MET A 269 19.02 9.85 -7.02
N GLY A 270 18.89 9.11 -8.12
CA GLY A 270 19.98 8.35 -8.72
C GLY A 270 20.17 6.97 -8.11
N LEU A 271 19.09 6.32 -7.70
CA LEU A 271 19.10 4.96 -7.17
C LEU A 271 18.83 3.89 -8.24
N GLY A 272 19.34 2.70 -7.96
CA GLY A 272 18.86 1.47 -8.55
C GLY A 272 17.54 1.04 -7.92
N GLY A 273 16.73 0.29 -8.66
CA GLY A 273 15.49 -0.26 -8.14
C GLY A 273 14.57 -0.82 -9.19
N TRP A 274 13.61 -1.63 -8.74
CA TRP A 274 12.52 -2.12 -9.57
C TRP A 274 11.28 -2.56 -8.80
N ALA A 275 10.12 -2.41 -9.44
CA ALA A 275 8.88 -3.04 -9.02
C ALA A 275 8.75 -4.46 -9.62
N PHE A 276 8.23 -5.41 -8.84
CA PHE A 276 8.02 -6.79 -9.30
C PHE A 276 6.92 -7.51 -8.52
N GLY A 277 6.21 -8.41 -9.20
CA GLY A 277 5.55 -9.53 -8.55
C GLY A 277 6.57 -10.65 -8.41
N GLY A 278 6.70 -11.27 -7.24
CA GLY A 278 7.78 -12.25 -7.09
C GLY A 278 7.70 -13.14 -5.88
N SER A 279 7.37 -12.59 -4.71
CA SER A 279 7.27 -13.36 -3.47
C SER A 279 5.83 -13.56 -3.05
N ALA A 280 5.45 -14.79 -2.70
CA ALA A 280 4.09 -15.14 -2.27
C ALA A 280 3.67 -14.34 -1.03
N GLY A 281 2.72 -13.42 -1.19
CA GLY A 281 2.21 -12.53 -0.13
C GLY A 281 1.89 -13.27 1.19
N PRO A 282 1.16 -14.40 1.17
CA PRO A 282 0.90 -15.18 2.38
C PRO A 282 2.16 -15.63 3.12
N VAL A 283 3.23 -16.02 2.41
CA VAL A 283 4.50 -16.41 3.05
C VAL A 283 5.15 -15.21 3.74
N VAL A 284 5.17 -14.07 3.05
CA VAL A 284 5.82 -12.84 3.52
C VAL A 284 5.08 -12.24 4.69
N MET A 285 3.76 -12.34 4.72
CA MET A 285 2.95 -11.92 5.86
C MET A 285 3.09 -12.88 7.07
N GLY A 286 3.60 -14.10 6.88
CA GLY A 286 3.87 -15.05 7.98
C GLY A 286 2.94 -16.27 8.05
N GLY A 287 2.18 -16.54 6.99
CA GLY A 287 1.17 -17.61 6.95
C GLY A 287 1.71 -19.02 6.75
N THR A 288 3.04 -19.22 6.80
CA THR A 288 3.65 -20.54 6.58
C THR A 288 4.78 -20.80 7.57
N PRO A 289 5.11 -22.07 7.88
CA PRO A 289 6.25 -22.39 8.76
C PRO A 289 7.63 -21.99 8.21
N LEU A 290 7.72 -21.50 6.98
CA LEU A 290 8.99 -21.19 6.31
C LEU A 290 9.64 -19.90 6.82
N THR A 291 8.82 -18.95 7.27
CA THR A 291 9.28 -17.70 7.87
C THR A 291 8.18 -17.16 8.78
N PRO A 292 8.53 -16.52 9.91
CA PRO A 292 7.55 -15.77 10.70
C PRO A 292 6.93 -14.60 9.91
N GLY A 293 7.53 -14.22 8.78
CA GLY A 293 7.05 -13.13 7.93
C GLY A 293 6.98 -11.81 8.68
N LEU A 294 6.05 -10.94 8.29
CA LEU A 294 5.76 -9.66 8.93
C LEU A 294 4.93 -9.81 10.23
N GLY A 295 4.63 -11.03 10.66
CA GLY A 295 3.88 -11.30 11.89
C GLY A 295 2.38 -11.05 11.79
N PHE A 296 1.80 -11.09 10.58
CA PHE A 296 0.34 -10.99 10.45
C PHE A 296 -0.33 -12.19 11.11
N ARG A 297 -1.49 -11.93 11.72
CA ARG A 297 -2.43 -12.96 12.13
C ARG A 297 -3.07 -13.58 10.89
N PHE A 298 -3.02 -14.90 10.82
CA PHE A 298 -3.75 -15.69 9.85
C PHE A 298 -4.94 -16.35 10.53
N TYR A 299 -6.12 -16.16 9.94
CA TYR A 299 -7.34 -16.82 10.36
C TYR A 299 -7.56 -18.07 9.52
N GLN A 300 -7.87 -19.19 10.16
CA GLN A 300 -8.17 -20.45 9.50
C GLN A 300 -9.69 -20.59 9.34
N PRO A 301 -10.25 -20.49 8.12
CA PRO A 301 -11.67 -20.71 7.92
C PRO A 301 -12.06 -22.14 8.32
N GLU A 302 -13.28 -22.31 8.85
CA GLU A 302 -13.85 -23.63 9.15
C GLU A 302 -14.36 -24.33 7.88
N LYS A 303 -14.62 -23.56 6.82
CA LYS A 303 -15.20 -24.04 5.56
C LYS A 303 -14.25 -23.74 4.41
N LEU A 304 -14.20 -24.63 3.42
CA LEU A 304 -13.25 -24.55 2.29
C LEU A 304 -13.42 -23.25 1.48
N GLY A 305 -14.67 -22.82 1.30
CA GLY A 305 -15.01 -21.65 0.50
C GLY A 305 -14.58 -21.76 -0.97
N PRO A 306 -14.93 -20.76 -1.79
CA PRO A 306 -14.37 -20.53 -3.11
C PRO A 306 -13.21 -19.53 -3.01
N PRO A 307 -12.07 -19.70 -3.71
CA PRO A 307 -11.67 -20.90 -4.41
C PRO A 307 -11.42 -22.03 -3.42
N GLY A 308 -11.79 -23.26 -3.80
CA GLY A 308 -11.46 -24.43 -2.99
C GLY A 308 -9.95 -24.57 -2.76
N ALA A 309 -9.55 -25.47 -1.88
CA ALA A 309 -8.12 -25.76 -1.72
C ALA A 309 -7.54 -26.32 -3.03
N PRO A 310 -6.31 -25.92 -3.41
CA PRO A 310 -5.62 -26.53 -4.54
C PRO A 310 -5.41 -28.02 -4.27
N ASP A 311 -5.38 -28.86 -5.31
CA ASP A 311 -5.32 -30.32 -5.20
C ASP A 311 -4.23 -30.85 -4.25
N TRP A 312 -3.10 -30.13 -4.15
CA TRP A 312 -1.98 -30.49 -3.29
C TRP A 312 -2.19 -30.16 -1.80
N ALA A 313 -3.14 -29.28 -1.46
CA ALA A 313 -3.45 -28.85 -0.09
C ALA A 313 -4.63 -29.64 0.53
N GLY A 314 -5.27 -30.53 -0.23
CA GLY A 314 -6.33 -31.41 0.26
C GLY A 314 -7.65 -30.67 0.51
N THR A 315 -8.33 -30.97 1.61
CA THR A 315 -9.65 -30.39 1.97
C THR A 315 -9.59 -29.34 3.06
N VAL A 316 -8.39 -28.96 3.50
CA VAL A 316 -8.20 -27.93 4.52
C VAL A 316 -8.31 -26.56 3.85
N PRO A 317 -9.20 -25.67 4.32
CA PRO A 317 -9.29 -24.31 3.79
C PRO A 317 -7.93 -23.60 3.94
N PRO A 318 -7.47 -22.79 2.97
CA PRO A 318 -6.26 -22.01 3.19
C PRO A 318 -6.53 -20.96 4.29
N SER A 319 -5.60 -20.84 5.24
CA SER A 319 -5.63 -19.74 6.21
C SER A 319 -5.42 -18.41 5.49
N VAL A 320 -6.10 -17.36 5.94
CA VAL A 320 -6.12 -16.03 5.29
C VAL A 320 -5.53 -14.96 6.20
N PRO A 321 -4.73 -14.03 5.67
CA PRO A 321 -4.17 -12.94 6.47
C PRO A 321 -5.27 -11.93 6.80
N VAL A 322 -5.54 -11.72 8.10
CA VAL A 322 -6.60 -10.82 8.57
C VAL A 322 -6.08 -9.51 9.16
N GLY A 323 -4.79 -9.42 9.47
CA GLY A 323 -4.17 -8.17 9.92
C GLY A 323 -2.96 -8.35 10.82
N LEU A 324 -2.33 -7.24 11.17
CA LEU A 324 -1.26 -7.13 12.14
C LEU A 324 -1.82 -6.51 13.43
N ASP A 325 -1.82 -7.28 14.52
CA ASP A 325 -2.49 -6.94 15.79
C ASP A 325 -2.14 -5.53 16.29
N GLY A 326 -3.16 -4.71 16.53
CA GLY A 326 -3.05 -3.35 17.06
C GLY A 326 -2.48 -2.30 16.09
N LEU A 327 -2.12 -2.69 14.86
CA LEU A 327 -1.49 -1.82 13.88
C LEU A 327 -2.29 -1.71 12.58
N PHE A 328 -2.65 -2.84 11.96
CA PHE A 328 -3.29 -2.85 10.65
C PHE A 328 -4.25 -4.04 10.54
N GLU A 329 -5.52 -3.80 10.86
CA GLU A 329 -6.54 -4.84 11.04
C GLU A 329 -7.62 -4.73 9.96
N ALA A 330 -8.06 -5.87 9.44
CA ALA A 330 -9.16 -5.94 8.48
C ALA A 330 -10.52 -5.78 9.18
N TYR A 331 -11.49 -5.28 8.44
CA TYR A 331 -12.89 -5.15 8.83
C TYR A 331 -13.64 -6.49 8.71
N CYS A 332 -13.17 -7.48 9.46
CA CYS A 332 -13.81 -8.78 9.63
C CYS A 332 -13.38 -9.43 10.96
N PRO A 333 -14.02 -10.54 11.38
CA PRO A 333 -13.49 -11.31 12.50
C PRO A 333 -12.07 -11.82 12.25
N PRO A 334 -11.21 -11.89 13.28
CA PRO A 334 -11.54 -11.74 14.70
C PRO A 334 -11.46 -10.29 15.23
N TYR A 335 -11.10 -9.30 14.43
CA TYR A 335 -10.96 -7.91 14.88
C TYR A 335 -12.31 -7.23 15.12
N TYR A 336 -13.32 -7.65 14.38
CA TYR A 336 -14.72 -7.35 14.65
C TYR A 336 -15.46 -8.61 15.07
N ARG A 337 -16.34 -8.50 16.07
CA ARG A 337 -17.04 -9.67 16.62
C ARG A 337 -17.98 -10.31 15.60
N THR A 338 -18.64 -9.51 14.76
CA THR A 338 -19.46 -9.99 13.63
C THR A 338 -19.23 -9.11 12.41
N MET A 339 -19.67 -9.56 11.23
CA MET A 339 -19.57 -8.71 10.04
C MET A 339 -20.48 -7.48 10.13
N SER A 340 -21.59 -7.56 10.85
CA SER A 340 -22.45 -6.40 11.13
C SER A 340 -21.71 -5.31 11.91
N ASP A 341 -20.89 -5.69 12.89
CA ASP A 341 -20.06 -4.77 13.67
C ASP A 341 -19.00 -4.11 12.76
N ALA A 342 -18.39 -4.87 11.84
CA ALA A 342 -17.45 -4.36 10.85
C ALA A 342 -18.08 -3.35 9.87
N VAL A 343 -19.24 -3.69 9.30
CA VAL A 343 -20.00 -2.80 8.41
C VAL A 343 -20.41 -1.51 9.14
N GLN A 344 -20.82 -1.63 10.41
CA GLN A 344 -21.18 -0.47 11.22
C GLN A 344 -19.99 0.46 11.42
N ALA A 345 -18.78 -0.06 11.65
CA ALA A 345 -17.58 0.76 11.82
C ALA A 345 -17.26 1.61 10.58
N ILE A 346 -17.41 1.04 9.38
CA ILE A 346 -17.20 1.75 8.11
C ILE A 346 -18.28 2.81 7.90
N TYR A 347 -19.54 2.48 8.21
CA TYR A 347 -20.63 3.44 8.17
C TYR A 347 -20.40 4.60 9.15
N ASP A 348 -19.92 4.32 10.36
CA ASP A 348 -19.66 5.32 11.39
C ASP A 348 -18.45 6.20 11.05
N ALA A 349 -17.46 5.69 10.31
CA ALA A 349 -16.37 6.49 9.78
C ALA A 349 -16.86 7.56 8.78
N LYS A 350 -18.00 7.35 8.13
CA LYS A 350 -18.64 8.34 7.25
C LYS A 350 -19.61 9.24 8.02
N TRP A 351 -20.48 8.63 8.81
CA TRP A 351 -21.70 9.26 9.34
C TRP A 351 -21.78 9.37 10.86
N GLY A 352 -20.91 8.67 11.57
CA GLY A 352 -20.81 8.71 13.02
C GLY A 352 -20.36 10.08 13.52
N ARG A 353 -20.31 10.26 14.84
CA ARG A 353 -19.99 11.57 15.44
C ARG A 353 -18.65 12.16 15.00
N ALA A 354 -17.66 11.29 14.80
CA ALA A 354 -16.34 11.65 14.28
C ALA A 354 -16.20 11.38 12.77
N GLY A 355 -17.29 11.00 12.10
CA GLY A 355 -17.26 10.63 10.70
C GLY A 355 -17.01 11.84 9.79
N ILE A 356 -16.51 11.57 8.59
CA ILE A 356 -15.98 12.61 7.69
C ILE A 356 -17.02 13.65 7.26
N TYR A 357 -18.31 13.27 7.19
CA TYR A 357 -19.41 14.18 6.88
C TYR A 357 -19.91 14.97 8.10
N LYS A 358 -19.42 14.66 9.31
CA LYS A 358 -19.77 15.33 10.58
C LYS A 358 -18.63 16.17 11.15
N GLY A 359 -17.38 15.67 11.12
CA GLY A 359 -16.20 16.37 11.67
C GLY A 359 -14.91 16.24 10.83
N GLY A 360 -13.87 16.98 11.23
CA GLY A 360 -12.52 16.92 10.64
C GLY A 360 -12.22 17.95 9.54
N PRO A 361 -11.00 17.91 8.98
CA PRO A 361 -10.62 18.72 7.82
C PRO A 361 -11.51 18.44 6.59
N SER A 362 -11.72 19.44 5.73
CA SER A 362 -12.50 19.29 4.49
C SER A 362 -12.02 20.28 3.42
N PRO A 363 -12.00 19.89 2.13
CA PRO A 363 -11.76 20.81 1.03
C PRO A 363 -12.93 21.79 0.80
N ILE A 364 -14.12 21.49 1.34
CA ILE A 364 -15.32 22.28 1.11
C ILE A 364 -15.36 23.47 2.08
N ALA A 365 -15.30 24.68 1.52
CA ALA A 365 -15.29 25.92 2.30
C ALA A 365 -16.47 26.04 3.27
N ASN A 366 -17.68 25.72 2.81
CA ASN A 366 -18.85 25.60 3.69
C ASN A 366 -18.97 24.16 4.21
N ARG A 367 -18.07 23.74 5.11
CA ARG A 367 -18.08 22.38 5.65
C ARG A 367 -19.45 21.95 6.21
N GLN A 368 -20.21 22.87 6.80
CA GLN A 368 -21.54 22.56 7.34
C GLN A 368 -22.52 22.06 6.26
N SER A 369 -22.32 22.42 4.99
CA SER A 369 -23.16 21.89 3.91
C SER A 369 -23.00 20.38 3.72
N LEU A 370 -21.85 19.80 4.08
CA LEU A 370 -21.64 18.36 4.00
C LEU A 370 -22.60 17.60 4.92
N ASP A 371 -22.82 18.12 6.12
CA ASP A 371 -23.74 17.53 7.09
C ASP A 371 -25.21 17.72 6.65
N LEU A 372 -25.54 18.90 6.11
CA LEU A 372 -26.92 19.29 5.83
C LEU A 372 -27.45 18.81 4.47
N GLN A 373 -26.58 18.65 3.47
CA GLN A 373 -26.99 18.47 2.08
C GLN A 373 -26.58 17.12 1.49
N VAL A 374 -25.55 16.47 2.04
CA VAL A 374 -25.12 15.17 1.51
C VAL A 374 -26.08 14.09 1.98
N PRO A 375 -26.74 13.36 1.07
CA PRO A 375 -27.65 12.30 1.46
C PRO A 375 -26.87 11.22 2.20
N LYS A 376 -27.33 10.94 3.41
CA LYS A 376 -26.78 9.87 4.24
C LYS A 376 -27.09 8.53 3.60
N THR A 377 -26.15 7.58 3.67
CA THR A 377 -26.42 6.19 3.30
C THR A 377 -27.64 5.68 4.06
N THR A 378 -28.63 5.24 3.30
CA THR A 378 -29.94 4.88 3.84
C THR A 378 -29.87 3.69 4.80
N ASP A 379 -30.73 3.66 5.82
CA ASP A 379 -30.73 2.59 6.83
C ASP A 379 -30.98 1.22 6.18
N TRP A 380 -31.84 1.14 5.17
CA TRP A 380 -32.07 -0.12 4.46
C TRP A 380 -30.82 -0.61 3.71
N CYS A 381 -30.02 0.30 3.15
CA CYS A 381 -28.78 -0.05 2.46
C CYS A 381 -27.71 -0.52 3.45
N LEU A 382 -27.60 0.15 4.60
CA LEU A 382 -26.77 -0.31 5.71
C LEU A 382 -27.15 -1.74 6.12
N GLU A 383 -28.45 -1.99 6.35
CA GLU A 383 -28.93 -3.31 6.74
C GLU A 383 -28.76 -4.36 5.63
N ALA A 384 -28.91 -3.99 4.35
CA ALA A 384 -28.61 -4.89 3.23
C ALA A 384 -27.14 -5.27 3.19
N THR A 385 -26.25 -4.31 3.43
CA THR A 385 -24.79 -4.55 3.50
C THR A 385 -24.43 -5.48 4.64
N LYS A 386 -25.00 -5.27 5.84
CA LYS A 386 -24.83 -6.19 6.97
C LYS A 386 -25.30 -7.60 6.62
N VAL A 387 -26.49 -7.75 6.04
CA VAL A 387 -27.03 -9.05 5.62
C VAL A 387 -26.12 -9.76 4.63
N LEU A 388 -25.60 -9.06 3.62
CA LEU A 388 -24.70 -9.66 2.64
C LEU A 388 -23.37 -10.08 3.29
N CYS A 389 -22.77 -9.21 4.11
CA CYS A 389 -21.49 -9.51 4.75
C CYS A 389 -21.59 -10.65 5.77
N GLU A 390 -22.65 -10.68 6.59
CA GLU A 390 -22.92 -11.82 7.49
C GLU A 390 -23.19 -13.09 6.69
N TYR A 391 -23.96 -13.02 5.60
CA TYR A 391 -24.18 -14.17 4.72
C TYR A 391 -22.86 -14.73 4.18
N ILE A 392 -21.94 -13.88 3.70
CA ILE A 392 -20.63 -14.29 3.19
C ILE A 392 -19.84 -15.03 4.30
N TRP A 393 -19.77 -14.42 5.49
CA TRP A 393 -19.08 -15.01 6.63
C TRP A 393 -19.71 -16.33 7.07
N ASP A 394 -21.03 -16.38 7.24
CA ASP A 394 -21.75 -17.58 7.66
C ASP A 394 -21.66 -18.69 6.61
N THR A 395 -21.61 -18.35 5.33
CA THR A 395 -21.54 -19.33 4.23
C THR A 395 -20.14 -19.90 4.08
N TYR A 396 -19.09 -19.06 4.16
CA TYR A 396 -17.73 -19.44 3.80
C TYR A 396 -16.75 -19.48 4.96
N GLY A 397 -17.15 -19.00 6.14
CA GLY A 397 -16.28 -18.88 7.30
C GLY A 397 -15.12 -17.90 7.08
N ARG A 398 -15.22 -17.00 6.11
CA ARG A 398 -14.21 -15.96 5.80
C ARG A 398 -14.88 -14.76 5.14
N PHE A 399 -14.19 -13.61 5.15
CA PHE A 399 -14.59 -12.42 4.43
C PHE A 399 -13.35 -11.69 3.88
N PRO A 400 -13.31 -11.35 2.58
CA PRO A 400 -14.24 -11.72 1.51
C PRO A 400 -14.25 -13.24 1.23
N ALA A 401 -15.20 -13.71 0.41
CA ALA A 401 -15.32 -15.13 0.05
C ALA A 401 -14.14 -15.61 -0.80
N THR A 402 -13.89 -14.93 -1.92
CA THR A 402 -13.05 -15.36 -3.06
C THR A 402 -11.69 -14.71 -3.13
N VAL A 403 -11.45 -13.68 -2.32
CA VAL A 403 -10.16 -12.97 -2.22
C VAL A 403 -9.76 -12.80 -0.76
N ASP A 404 -8.46 -12.66 -0.50
CA ASP A 404 -7.94 -12.46 0.86
C ASP A 404 -8.27 -11.06 1.40
N PRO A 405 -8.55 -10.92 2.71
CA PRO A 405 -8.84 -9.62 3.30
C PRO A 405 -7.62 -8.70 3.28
N MET A 406 -6.43 -9.25 3.52
CA MET A 406 -5.16 -8.54 3.34
C MET A 406 -4.44 -9.06 2.09
N GLN A 407 -4.09 -8.16 1.17
CA GLN A 407 -3.45 -8.53 -0.09
C GLN A 407 -2.13 -7.82 -0.28
N MET A 408 -1.16 -8.60 -0.73
CA MET A 408 0.17 -8.14 -1.11
C MET A 408 0.48 -8.69 -2.49
N THR A 409 0.66 -7.79 -3.47
CA THR A 409 0.77 -8.19 -4.89
C THR A 409 2.03 -7.65 -5.56
N LEU A 410 2.55 -6.53 -5.06
CA LEU A 410 3.68 -5.84 -5.64
C LEU A 410 4.77 -5.60 -4.59
N TRP A 411 6.00 -5.68 -5.06
CA TRP A 411 7.21 -5.32 -4.33
C TRP A 411 7.88 -4.16 -5.06
N PHE A 412 8.63 -3.35 -4.33
CA PHE A 412 9.60 -2.43 -4.90
C PHE A 412 10.90 -2.54 -4.13
N GLN A 413 12.03 -2.72 -4.82
CA GLN A 413 13.35 -2.64 -4.19
C GLN A 413 14.04 -1.37 -4.64
N ALA A 414 14.72 -0.70 -3.71
CA ALA A 414 15.69 0.35 -4.01
C ALA A 414 17.05 0.02 -3.40
N HIS A 415 18.10 0.44 -4.08
CA HIS A 415 19.48 0.18 -3.69
C HIS A 415 20.46 1.10 -4.40
N HIS A 416 21.66 1.22 -3.83
CA HIS A 416 22.81 1.79 -4.52
C HIS A 416 23.22 0.90 -5.69
N LEU A 417 23.30 1.47 -6.90
CA LEU A 417 23.55 0.70 -8.11
C LEU A 417 25.04 0.36 -8.29
N GLU A 418 25.35 -0.88 -8.63
CA GLU A 418 26.69 -1.27 -9.07
C GLU A 418 26.96 -0.82 -10.52
N THR A 419 27.46 0.41 -10.68
CA THR A 419 27.75 0.99 -12.00
C THR A 419 28.77 0.20 -12.82
N GLY A 420 29.73 -0.47 -12.16
CA GLY A 420 30.77 -1.25 -12.84
C GLY A 420 30.22 -2.43 -13.65
N PHE A 421 29.11 -3.01 -13.20
CA PHE A 421 28.38 -4.03 -13.96
C PHE A 421 27.86 -3.48 -15.30
N TYR A 422 27.24 -2.31 -15.25
CA TYR A 422 26.65 -1.69 -16.44
C TYR A 422 27.74 -1.21 -17.42
N ASP A 423 28.85 -0.69 -16.90
CA ASP A 423 30.00 -0.27 -17.74
C ASP A 423 30.64 -1.44 -18.47
N GLN A 424 30.66 -2.62 -17.85
CA GLN A 424 31.26 -3.82 -18.43
C GLN A 424 30.38 -4.48 -19.49
N TYR A 425 29.04 -4.51 -19.29
CA TYR A 425 28.15 -5.34 -20.10
C TYR A 425 27.15 -4.58 -20.96
N TYR A 426 26.95 -3.28 -20.74
CA TYR A 426 25.96 -2.49 -21.47
C TYR A 426 26.57 -1.31 -22.23
N ASN A 427 25.86 -0.84 -23.24
CA ASN A 427 26.25 0.36 -23.98
C ASN A 427 26.13 1.63 -23.10
N LYS A 428 26.89 2.67 -23.47
CA LYS A 428 26.75 4.01 -22.86
C LYS A 428 25.29 4.45 -22.85
N GLY A 429 24.84 5.00 -21.72
CA GLY A 429 23.45 5.40 -21.48
C GLY A 429 22.60 4.35 -20.75
N ALA A 430 23.17 3.21 -20.32
CA ALA A 430 22.48 2.21 -19.49
C ALA A 430 22.00 2.76 -18.13
N TYR A 431 22.72 3.75 -17.60
CA TYR A 431 22.35 4.56 -16.46
C TYR A 431 22.68 6.04 -16.75
N HIS A 432 22.11 6.95 -15.97
CA HIS A 432 22.26 8.40 -16.15
C HIS A 432 23.21 9.00 -15.13
N GLN A 433 23.56 10.28 -15.32
CA GLN A 433 24.58 10.97 -14.53
C GLN A 433 24.27 10.97 -13.02
N ASN A 434 23.02 11.22 -12.60
CA ASN A 434 22.72 11.19 -11.16
C ASN A 434 23.00 9.82 -10.51
N ILE A 435 22.86 8.70 -11.25
CA ILE A 435 23.28 7.38 -10.73
C ILE A 435 24.80 7.29 -10.65
N ALA A 436 25.50 7.77 -11.67
CA ALA A 436 26.96 7.76 -11.71
C ALA A 436 27.55 8.53 -10.51
N ASP A 437 26.93 9.67 -10.18
CA ASP A 437 27.39 10.59 -9.16
C ASP A 437 26.74 10.35 -7.79
N HIS A 438 25.80 9.40 -7.69
CA HIS A 438 24.97 9.21 -6.51
C HIS A 438 25.82 9.04 -5.25
N MET A 439 26.80 8.13 -5.27
CA MET A 439 27.64 7.85 -4.10
C MET A 439 28.45 9.08 -3.66
N THR A 440 28.94 9.89 -4.58
CA THR A 440 29.66 11.13 -4.25
C THR A 440 28.71 12.18 -3.69
N THR A 441 27.51 12.28 -4.27
CA THR A 441 26.52 13.33 -4.00
C THR A 441 25.80 13.11 -2.66
N TRP A 442 25.41 11.87 -2.38
CA TRP A 442 24.64 11.50 -1.18
C TRP A 442 25.55 11.04 -0.04
N HIS A 443 26.67 10.39 -0.34
CA HIS A 443 27.52 9.74 0.68
C HIS A 443 28.94 10.31 0.80
N GLY A 444 29.35 11.27 -0.04
CA GLY A 444 30.71 11.79 -0.11
C GLY A 444 31.22 12.48 1.16
N GLY A 445 30.33 12.98 2.02
CA GLY A 445 30.68 13.59 3.31
C GLY A 445 31.04 12.57 4.41
N ALA A 446 30.52 11.34 4.34
CA ALA A 446 30.74 10.30 5.36
C ALA A 446 32.17 9.73 5.34
N ALA A 447 32.87 9.84 4.21
CA ALA A 447 34.28 9.45 4.09
C ALA A 447 35.24 10.41 4.82
N ALA A 448 34.84 11.65 5.10
CA ALA A 448 35.68 12.63 5.79
C ALA A 448 35.59 12.53 7.33
N GLY A 449 34.53 11.92 7.88
CA GLY A 449 34.33 11.76 9.33
C GLY A 449 34.94 10.48 9.90
N SER A 450 34.93 9.38 9.14
CA SER A 450 35.38 8.06 9.64
C SER A 450 36.91 7.89 9.71
N SER A 451 37.68 8.81 9.12
CA SER A 451 39.14 8.85 9.22
C SER A 451 39.65 9.60 10.46
N ARG A 452 38.87 10.52 11.04
CA ARG A 452 39.31 11.28 12.23
C ARG A 452 39.08 10.54 13.54
N GLU A 453 38.10 9.65 13.64
CA GLU A 453 37.86 8.90 14.90
C GLU A 453 38.77 7.66 15.06
N ARG A 454 39.36 7.14 13.98
CA ARG A 454 40.28 5.98 14.07
C ARG A 454 41.70 6.35 14.49
N GLU A 455 42.11 7.62 14.40
CA GLU A 455 43.44 8.05 14.86
C GLU A 455 43.51 8.36 16.35
N THR A 456 42.38 8.63 17.03
CA THR A 456 42.38 8.95 18.47
C THR A 456 42.28 7.76 19.41
N VAL A 457 42.00 6.55 18.92
CA VAL A 457 41.92 5.32 19.76
C VAL A 457 43.23 4.53 19.76
N ALA A 458 44.17 4.84 18.86
CA ALA A 458 45.50 4.20 18.83
C ALA A 458 46.55 4.89 19.73
N ALA A 459 46.18 5.93 20.48
CA ALA A 459 47.08 6.66 21.36
C ALA A 459 46.46 6.86 22.76
N ARG A 460 46.13 5.74 23.44
CA ARG A 460 46.03 5.66 24.91
C ARG A 460 46.45 4.30 25.42
#